data_AF-A0A8T5T494-F1
#
_entry.id   AF-A0A8T5T494-F1
#
_cell.length_a   1.000
_cell.length_b   1.000
_cell.length_c   1.000
_cell.angle_alpha   90.00
_cell.angle_beta   90.00
_cell.angle_gamma   90.00
#
_symmetry.space_group_name_H-M   'P 1'
#
loop_
_entity.id
_entity.type
_entity.pdbx_description
1 polymer ?
#
loop_
_entity_poly.entity_id
_entity_poly.type
_entity_poly.pdbx_seq_one_letter_code
_entity_poly.pdbx_strand_id
1 'polypeptide(L)'
;MAIGFFAFGTLNIIALYIFKGSRKFLGDEGKAGKTKKMFSSIFRKIRNPLKYIHYASEGIAFVLFLIHGISLTRSDDIGIIIGWVTASAYISYALTGFIIWFRFKPVWSSKTAKKVLNKYHRSLILLLVVIVVHIIHIVLVD
;
A
#
# COMPACT_ATOMS: atom_id res chain seq x y z
N MET A 1 -8.84 -7.19 -12.57
CA MET A 1 -9.38 -5.96 -11.94
C MET A 1 -8.74 -5.63 -10.58
N ALA A 2 -8.61 -6.59 -9.64
CA ALA A 2 -8.01 -6.35 -8.30
C ALA A 2 -6.61 -5.70 -8.38
N ILE A 3 -5.77 -6.18 -9.29
CA ILE A 3 -4.42 -5.66 -9.55
C ILE A 3 -4.43 -4.18 -9.93
N GLY A 4 -5.41 -3.74 -10.71
CA GLY A 4 -5.52 -2.34 -11.12
C GLY A 4 -5.75 -1.41 -9.91
N PHE A 5 -6.62 -1.83 -8.98
CA PHE A 5 -6.86 -1.09 -7.75
C PHE A 5 -5.66 -1.11 -6.81
N PHE A 6 -4.97 -2.25 -6.67
CA PHE A 6 -3.73 -2.36 -5.89
C PHE A 6 -2.61 -1.47 -6.45
N ALA A 7 -2.37 -1.54 -7.76
CA ALA A 7 -1.37 -0.72 -8.43
C ALA A 7 -1.69 0.77 -8.29
N PHE A 8 -2.95 1.16 -8.49
CA PHE A 8 -3.39 2.54 -8.32
C PHE A 8 -3.18 3.02 -6.87
N GLY A 9 -3.59 2.22 -5.87
CA GLY A 9 -3.37 2.52 -4.46
C GLY A 9 -1.91 2.70 -4.09
N THR A 10 -1.05 1.83 -4.61
CA THR A 10 0.40 1.86 -4.38
C THR A 10 1.06 3.06 -5.05
N LEU A 11 0.74 3.34 -6.32
CA LEU A 11 1.29 4.47 -7.07
C LEU A 11 0.93 5.81 -6.43
N ASN A 12 -0.28 5.95 -5.88
CA ASN A 12 -0.70 7.15 -5.15
C ASN A 12 0.19 7.43 -3.92
N ILE A 13 0.62 6.39 -3.20
CA ILE A 13 1.54 6.53 -2.07
C ILE A 13 2.96 6.82 -2.54
N ILE A 14 3.43 6.16 -3.60
CA ILE A 14 4.75 6.44 -4.20
C ILE A 14 4.84 7.91 -4.62
N ALA A 15 3.79 8.43 -5.29
CA ALA A 15 3.71 9.84 -5.65
C ALA A 15 3.84 10.75 -4.42
N LEU A 16 3.14 10.46 -3.31
CA LEU A 16 3.28 11.22 -2.06
C LEU A 16 4.70 11.20 -1.50
N TYR A 17 5.41 10.06 -1.58
CA TYR A 17 6.80 9.95 -1.15
C TYR A 17 7.74 10.75 -2.04
N ILE A 18 7.54 10.72 -3.36
CA ILE A 18 8.30 11.53 -4.32
C ILE A 18 8.11 13.02 -4.02
N PHE A 19 6.86 13.47 -3.84
CA PHE A 19 6.54 14.86 -3.46
C PHE A 19 7.17 15.28 -2.13
N LYS A 20 7.15 14.39 -1.13
CA LYS A 20 7.77 14.65 0.18
C LYS A 20 9.29 14.72 0.08
N GLY A 21 9.89 13.85 -0.72
CA GLY A 21 11.33 13.75 -0.95
C GLY A 21 11.87 14.96 -1.72
N SER A 22 11.24 15.31 -2.84
CA SER A 22 11.61 16.46 -3.68
C SER A 22 11.65 17.77 -2.89
N ARG A 23 10.72 18.00 -1.95
CA ARG A 23 10.78 19.16 -1.04
C ARG A 23 12.04 19.20 -0.16
N LYS A 24 12.61 18.06 0.21
CA LYS A 24 13.83 17.97 1.04
C LYS A 24 15.07 18.44 0.28
N PHE A 25 15.07 18.30 -1.04
CA PHE A 25 16.19 18.68 -1.91
C PHE A 25 16.11 20.14 -2.40
N LEU A 26 15.01 20.85 -2.13
CA LEU A 26 14.89 22.27 -2.47
C LEU A 26 15.48 23.15 -1.34
N GLY A 27 16.37 24.07 -1.74
CA GLY A 27 16.90 25.12 -0.86
C GLY A 27 15.81 26.09 -0.38
N ASP A 28 16.09 26.81 0.71
CA ASP A 28 15.11 27.69 1.37
C ASP A 28 15.04 29.11 0.78
N GLU A 29 16.01 29.49 -0.06
CA GLU A 29 16.16 30.85 -0.58
C GLU A 29 15.82 31.00 -2.07
N GLY A 30 15.60 32.25 -2.49
CA GLY A 30 15.39 32.62 -3.89
C GLY A 30 14.19 31.91 -4.56
N LYS A 31 14.35 31.57 -5.84
CA LYS A 31 13.33 30.83 -6.61
C LYS A 31 13.08 29.43 -6.03
N ALA A 32 14.11 28.77 -5.49
CA ALA A 32 14.00 27.46 -4.87
C ALA A 32 13.09 27.47 -3.63
N GLY A 33 13.22 28.49 -2.77
CA GLY A 33 12.36 28.67 -1.59
C GLY A 33 10.89 28.90 -1.95
N LYS A 34 10.61 29.69 -3.00
CA LYS A 34 9.25 29.87 -3.53
C LYS A 34 8.65 28.56 -4.04
N THR A 35 9.42 27.80 -4.82
CA THR A 35 9.05 26.47 -5.31
C THR A 35 8.76 25.51 -4.15
N LYS A 36 9.63 25.46 -3.13
CA LYS A 36 9.45 24.63 -1.94
C LYS A 36 8.14 24.94 -1.20
N LYS A 37 7.79 26.21 -1.03
CA LYS A 37 6.52 26.65 -0.42
C LYS A 37 5.32 26.22 -1.25
N MET A 38 5.38 26.39 -2.58
CA MET A 38 4.33 25.95 -3.50
C MET A 38 4.10 24.43 -3.41
N PHE A 39 5.17 23.63 -3.53
CA PHE A 39 5.11 22.17 -3.38
C PHE A 39 4.56 21.75 -2.01
N SER A 40 4.95 22.43 -0.93
CA SER A 40 4.42 22.15 0.42
C SER A 40 2.93 22.45 0.52
N SER A 41 2.46 23.52 -0.10
CA SER A 41 1.03 23.88 -0.17
C SER A 41 0.24 22.83 -0.94
N ILE A 42 0.70 22.45 -2.13
CA ILE A 42 0.09 21.40 -2.96
C ILE A 42 0.05 20.08 -2.18
N PHE A 43 1.19 19.65 -1.61
CA PHE A 43 1.28 18.42 -0.82
C PHE A 43 0.27 18.42 0.34
N ARG A 44 0.15 19.52 1.10
CA ARG A 44 -0.83 19.61 2.20
C ARG A 44 -2.27 19.49 1.73
N LYS A 45 -2.60 20.00 0.54
CA LYS A 45 -3.93 19.87 -0.07
C LYS A 45 -4.21 18.45 -0.54
N ILE A 46 -3.27 17.81 -1.23
CA ILE A 46 -3.48 16.50 -1.86
C ILE A 46 -3.24 15.30 -0.93
N ARG A 47 -2.47 15.44 0.16
CA ARG A 47 -2.08 14.31 1.02
C ARG A 47 -3.25 13.55 1.64
N ASN A 48 -4.30 14.26 2.06
CA ASN A 48 -5.45 13.63 2.71
C ASN A 48 -6.35 12.96 1.66
N PRO A 49 -6.73 13.64 0.55
CA PRO A 49 -7.41 12.99 -0.56
C PRO A 49 -6.70 11.73 -1.06
N LEU A 50 -5.39 11.81 -1.36
CA LEU A 50 -4.62 10.66 -1.85
C LEU A 50 -4.56 9.53 -0.83
N LYS A 51 -4.53 9.85 0.47
CA LYS A 51 -4.57 8.84 1.53
C LYS A 51 -5.93 8.12 1.58
N TYR A 52 -7.04 8.84 1.41
CA TYR A 52 -8.36 8.22 1.31
C TYR A 52 -8.51 7.38 0.05
N ILE A 53 -8.00 7.87 -1.08
CA ILE A 53 -7.99 7.11 -2.34
C ILE A 53 -7.21 5.82 -2.16
N HIS A 54 -6.02 5.88 -1.55
CA HIS A 54 -5.24 4.68 -1.22
C HIS A 54 -6.04 3.70 -0.36
N TYR A 55 -6.68 4.16 0.72
CA TYR A 55 -7.50 3.26 1.55
C TYR A 55 -8.69 2.66 0.81
N ALA A 56 -9.37 3.45 -0.02
CA ALA A 56 -10.49 2.98 -0.81
C ALA A 56 -10.04 1.95 -1.86
N SER A 57 -8.98 2.25 -2.62
CA SER A 57 -8.47 1.36 -3.66
C SER A 57 -7.92 0.06 -3.08
N GLU A 58 -7.16 0.12 -1.98
CA GLU A 58 -6.67 -1.09 -1.30
C GLU A 58 -7.81 -1.88 -0.64
N GLY A 59 -8.82 -1.21 -0.10
CA GLY A 59 -10.02 -1.88 0.43
C GLY A 59 -10.80 -2.63 -0.65
N ILE A 60 -10.99 -2.01 -1.82
CA ILE A 60 -11.63 -2.66 -2.98
C ILE A 60 -10.77 -3.82 -3.48
N ALA A 61 -9.45 -3.63 -3.61
CA ALA A 61 -8.53 -4.69 -4.02
C ALA A 61 -8.59 -5.88 -3.06
N PHE A 62 -8.62 -5.64 -1.74
CA PHE A 62 -8.78 -6.67 -0.73
C PHE A 62 -10.06 -7.50 -0.89
N VAL A 63 -11.21 -6.83 -1.08
CA VAL A 63 -12.48 -7.54 -1.30
C VAL A 63 -12.42 -8.38 -2.58
N LEU A 64 -11.87 -7.83 -3.67
CA LEU A 64 -11.72 -8.56 -4.93
C LEU A 64 -10.76 -9.76 -4.79
N PHE A 65 -9.68 -9.63 -4.01
CA PHE A 65 -8.77 -10.74 -3.74
C PHE A 65 -9.40 -11.86 -2.92
N LEU A 66 -10.24 -11.54 -1.95
CA LEU A 66 -10.99 -12.55 -1.21
C LEU A 66 -11.96 -13.32 -2.12
N ILE A 67 -12.69 -12.59 -2.98
CA ILE A 67 -13.60 -13.21 -3.95
C ILE A 67 -12.83 -14.11 -4.92
N HIS A 68 -11.71 -13.62 -5.46
CA HIS A 68 -10.84 -14.38 -6.37
C HIS A 68 -10.27 -15.65 -5.71
N GLY A 69 -9.79 -15.54 -4.47
CA GLY A 69 -9.27 -16.66 -3.69
C GLY A 69 -10.31 -17.75 -3.45
N ILE A 70 -11.57 -17.37 -3.17
CA ILE A 70 -12.68 -18.33 -3.03
C ILE A 70 -12.95 -19.04 -4.36
N SER A 71 -12.92 -18.32 -5.49
CA SER A 71 -13.13 -18.95 -6.82
C SER A 71 -12.01 -19.89 -7.25
N LEU A 72 -10.77 -19.65 -6.80
CA LEU A 72 -9.61 -20.50 -7.11
C LEU A 72 -9.62 -21.86 -6.43
N THR A 73 -10.49 -22.12 -5.45
CA THR A 73 -10.62 -23.44 -4.78
C THR A 73 -11.06 -24.59 -5.70
N ARG A 74 -11.26 -24.31 -6.99
CA ARG A 74 -11.70 -25.25 -8.03
C ARG A 74 -10.64 -25.51 -9.11
N SER A 75 -9.42 -24.96 -9.00
CA SER A 75 -8.33 -25.17 -9.95
C SER A 75 -7.47 -26.40 -9.60
N ASP A 76 -6.40 -26.62 -10.36
CA ASP A 76 -5.37 -27.61 -10.07
C ASP A 76 -4.63 -27.32 -8.75
N ASP A 77 -4.04 -28.36 -8.14
CA ASP A 77 -3.44 -28.29 -6.80
C ASP A 77 -2.36 -27.21 -6.69
N ILE A 78 -1.56 -27.00 -7.75
CA ILE A 78 -0.48 -25.99 -7.75
C ILE A 78 -1.07 -24.58 -7.78
N GLY A 79 -2.08 -24.34 -8.63
CA GLY A 79 -2.78 -23.06 -8.69
C GLY A 79 -3.46 -22.68 -7.37
N ILE A 80 -4.03 -23.66 -6.67
CA ILE A 80 -4.63 -23.46 -5.35
C ILE A 80 -3.56 -23.01 -4.34
N ILE A 81 -2.42 -23.72 -4.26
CA ILE A 81 -1.35 -23.41 -3.31
C ILE A 81 -0.80 -22.00 -3.56
N ILE A 82 -0.47 -21.68 -4.81
CA ILE A 82 0.09 -20.38 -5.18
C ILE A 82 -0.92 -19.25 -4.93
N GLY A 83 -2.19 -19.49 -5.25
CA GLY A 83 -3.28 -18.56 -4.97
C GLY A 83 -3.42 -18.23 -3.49
N TRP A 84 -3.38 -19.25 -2.62
CA TRP A 84 -3.48 -19.06 -1.17
C TRP A 84 -2.24 -18.38 -0.56
N VAL A 85 -1.04 -18.70 -1.05
CA VAL A 85 0.20 -18.01 -0.64
C VAL A 85 0.11 -16.53 -1.00
N THR A 86 -0.35 -16.23 -2.21
CA THR A 86 -0.54 -14.86 -2.70
C THR A 86 -1.59 -14.09 -1.90
N ALA A 87 -2.75 -14.70 -1.68
CA ALA A 87 -3.81 -14.13 -0.86
C ALA A 87 -3.32 -13.86 0.57
N SER A 88 -2.59 -14.80 1.18
CA SER A 88 -2.07 -14.65 2.54
C SER A 88 -1.06 -13.52 2.68
N ALA A 89 -0.15 -13.37 1.71
CA ALA A 89 0.79 -12.26 1.66
C ALA A 89 0.07 -10.91 1.56
N TYR A 90 -0.91 -10.82 0.66
CA TYR A 90 -1.72 -9.61 0.48
C TYR A 90 -2.57 -9.28 1.71
N ILE A 91 -3.29 -10.26 2.27
CA ILE A 91 -4.11 -10.10 3.48
C ILE A 91 -3.26 -9.61 4.65
N SER A 92 -2.08 -10.20 4.84
CA SER A 92 -1.15 -9.76 5.89
C SER A 92 -0.73 -8.30 5.72
N TYR A 93 -0.45 -7.88 4.48
CA TYR A 93 -0.14 -6.48 4.17
C TYR A 93 -1.34 -5.56 4.40
N ALA A 94 -2.51 -5.91 3.88
CA ALA A 94 -3.75 -5.13 4.01
C ALA A 94 -4.18 -4.97 5.47
N LEU A 95 -4.06 -6.02 6.28
CA LEU A 95 -4.35 -5.99 7.72
C LEU A 95 -3.48 -4.96 8.45
N THR A 96 -2.20 -4.85 8.10
CA THR A 96 -1.35 -3.80 8.71
C THR A 96 -1.85 -2.39 8.38
N GLY A 97 -2.35 -2.16 7.16
CA GLY A 97 -2.97 -0.91 6.75
C GLY A 97 -4.30 -0.64 7.46
N PHE A 98 -5.14 -1.66 7.59
CA PHE A 98 -6.42 -1.60 8.29
C PHE A 98 -6.24 -1.23 9.77
N ILE A 99 -5.33 -1.91 10.46
CA ILE A 99 -4.96 -1.61 11.85
C ILE A 99 -4.48 -0.15 11.98
N ILE A 100 -3.72 0.35 10.99
CA ILE A 100 -3.28 1.75 10.93
C ILE A 100 -4.42 2.73 10.74
N TRP A 101 -5.36 2.41 9.86
CA TRP A 101 -6.48 3.27 9.53
C TRP A 101 -7.45 3.40 10.71
N PHE A 102 -7.86 2.29 11.31
CA PHE A 102 -8.80 2.24 12.44
C PHE A 102 -8.18 2.60 13.79
N ARG A 103 -6.85 2.76 13.84
CA ARG A 103 -6.12 3.05 15.08
C ARG A 103 -6.43 2.05 16.20
N PHE A 104 -6.34 0.75 15.89
CA PHE A 104 -6.72 -0.33 16.80
C PHE A 104 -6.08 -0.17 18.18
N LYS A 105 -6.91 -0.02 19.22
CA LYS A 105 -6.47 0.44 20.56
C LYS A 105 -5.29 -0.35 21.15
N PRO A 106 -5.24 -1.69 21.10
CA PRO A 106 -4.11 -2.45 21.63
C PRO A 106 -2.76 -2.09 21.01
N VAL A 107 -2.75 -1.71 19.73
CA VAL A 107 -1.53 -1.27 19.04
C VAL A 107 -1.28 0.23 19.28
N TRP A 108 -2.34 1.03 19.38
CA TRP A 108 -2.22 2.49 19.56
C TRP A 108 -1.85 2.91 20.98
N SER A 109 -2.09 2.06 21.98
CA SER A 109 -1.65 2.27 23.36
C SER A 109 -0.14 2.09 23.52
N SER A 110 0.50 1.27 22.69
CA SER A 110 1.95 1.00 22.74
C SER A 110 2.73 1.79 21.68
N LYS A 111 3.62 2.68 22.11
CA LYS A 111 4.53 3.42 21.21
C LYS A 111 5.40 2.46 20.38
N THR A 112 5.87 1.37 20.99
CA THR A 112 6.70 0.36 20.34
C THR A 112 5.90 -0.41 19.29
N ALA A 113 4.71 -0.92 19.63
CA ALA A 113 3.88 -1.66 18.68
C ALA A 113 3.50 -0.79 17.47
N LYS A 114 3.11 0.47 17.72
CA LYS A 114 2.83 1.45 16.67
C LYS A 114 4.05 1.69 15.77
N LYS A 115 5.25 1.84 16.34
CA LYS A 115 6.49 2.08 15.57
C LYS A 115 6.82 0.87 14.69
N VAL A 116 6.72 -0.33 15.25
CA VAL A 116 6.95 -1.59 14.55
C VAL A 116 5.95 -1.77 13.41
N LEU A 117 4.65 -1.65 13.69
CA LEU A 117 3.60 -1.77 12.67
C LEU A 117 3.81 -0.78 11.51
N ASN A 118 4.10 0.49 11.82
CA ASN A 118 4.36 1.49 10.77
C ASN A 118 5.64 1.20 9.98
N LYS A 119 6.67 0.61 10.61
CA LYS A 119 7.90 0.20 9.92
C LYS A 119 7.60 -0.97 8.97
N TYR A 120 6.82 -1.96 9.41
CA TYR A 120 6.41 -3.10 8.59
C TYR A 120 5.53 -2.68 7.41
N HIS A 121 4.46 -1.93 7.66
CA HIS A 121 3.53 -1.51 6.60
C HIS A 121 4.20 -0.63 5.53
N ARG A 122 5.19 0.17 5.93
CA ARG A 122 5.97 1.03 5.01
C ARG A 122 7.23 0.36 4.48
N SER A 123 7.45 -0.91 4.78
CA SER A 123 8.63 -1.63 4.31
C SER A 123 8.52 -1.87 2.81
N LEU A 124 9.45 -1.31 2.05
CA LEU A 124 9.57 -1.57 0.61
C LEU A 124 9.76 -3.07 0.34
N ILE A 125 10.50 -3.77 1.22
CA ILE A 125 10.74 -5.21 1.10
C ILE A 125 9.43 -5.99 1.17
N LEU A 126 8.53 -5.62 2.09
CA LEU A 126 7.24 -6.29 2.24
C LEU A 126 6.35 -6.05 1.01
N LEU A 127 6.35 -4.81 0.49
CA LEU A 127 5.66 -4.48 -0.75
C LEU A 127 6.22 -5.27 -1.95
N LEU A 128 7.54 -5.39 -2.07
CA LEU A 128 8.19 -6.16 -3.13
C LEU A 128 7.83 -7.64 -3.04
N VAL A 129 7.80 -8.23 -1.84
CA VAL A 129 7.36 -9.63 -1.65
C VAL A 129 5.93 -9.81 -2.15
N VAL A 130 5.02 -8.90 -1.80
CA VAL A 130 3.63 -8.97 -2.29
C VAL A 130 3.61 -8.89 -3.82
N ILE A 131 4.33 -7.95 -4.43
CA ILE A 131 4.38 -7.80 -5.89
C ILE A 131 4.94 -9.05 -6.57
N VAL A 132 6.06 -9.60 -6.08
CA VAL A 132 6.72 -10.77 -6.67
C VAL A 132 5.82 -12.00 -6.61
N VAL A 133 5.27 -12.28 -5.43
CA VAL A 133 4.35 -13.41 -5.24
C VAL A 133 3.12 -13.25 -6.14
N HIS A 134 2.65 -12.02 -6.34
CA HIS A 134 1.55 -11.74 -7.26
C HIS A 134 1.89 -11.99 -8.73
N ILE A 135 3.07 -11.56 -9.19
CA ILE A 135 3.53 -11.81 -10.56
C ILE A 135 3.63 -13.32 -10.80
N ILE A 136 4.16 -14.06 -9.83
CA ILE A 136 4.25 -15.52 -9.90
C ILE A 136 2.85 -16.14 -10.03
N HIS A 137 1.87 -15.69 -9.24
CA HIS A 137 0.48 -16.14 -9.36
C HIS A 137 -0.09 -15.91 -10.76
N ILE A 138 0.07 -14.69 -11.28
CA ILE A 138 -0.45 -14.35 -12.62
C ILE A 138 0.21 -15.21 -13.70
N VAL A 139 1.50 -15.50 -13.60
CA VAL A 139 2.22 -16.26 -14.63
C VAL A 139 1.89 -17.76 -14.57
N LEU A 140 1.58 -18.28 -13.39
CA LEU A 140 1.43 -19.72 -13.17
C LEU A 140 -0.02 -20.20 -13.07
N VAL A 141 -0.97 -19.29 -12.82
CA VAL A 141 -2.36 -19.65 -12.49
C VAL A 141 -3.39 -18.97 -13.39
N ASP A 142 -3.14 -17.71 -13.79
CA ASP A 142 -4.04 -16.95 -14.68
C ASP A 142 -3.54 -17.01 -16.15
#